data_AF-A0A7C3P9N7-F1
#
_entry.id   AF-A0A7C3P9N7-F1
#
_cell.length_a   1.000
_cell.length_b   1.000
_cell.length_c   1.000
_cell.angle_alpha   90.00
_cell.angle_beta   90.00
_cell.angle_gamma   90.00
#
_symmetry.space_group_name_H-M   'P 1'
#
loop_
_entity.id
_entity.type
_entity.pdbx_description
1 polymer ?
#
loop_
_entity_poly.entity_id
_entity_poly.type
_entity_poly.pdbx_seq_one_letter_code
_entity_poly.pdbx_strand_id
1 'polypeptide(L)'
;LHIDATVDRTLPESVPPSVDTVVARTVDLIAFAEAERRRLGLPSVAYEVGTEEVHGGLADPGSFERFIHGLRAAMTARGLLPAWPCFIVGKVGTDLHTTDFDDGVAARLTETVTPFGSLIKGHYTDWVANPEDYPASGMGGANIGPELTAVEYRALADLAARERDLLRGRPELRPSGFLDVLERAVEDSGRWRKWLLPEEQVTRLADLHPERREWLVQTGCRYVWTAPAVEAARQSLYNNLRPAIPDPHRVVVDRIAATIDRYMTAFHLVDSLTLLAA
;
A
#
# COMPACT_ATOMS: atom_id res chain seq x y z
N LEU A 1 -12.15 7.45 4.05
CA LEU A 1 -12.80 6.38 3.26
C LEU A 1 -12.50 6.64 1.80
N HIS A 2 -11.72 5.77 1.16
CA HIS A 2 -11.45 5.86 -0.28
C HIS A 2 -12.59 5.22 -1.07
N ILE A 3 -13.22 6.01 -1.93
CA ILE A 3 -14.26 5.58 -2.87
C ILE A 3 -13.64 5.54 -4.27
N ASP A 4 -13.32 4.33 -4.72
CA ASP A 4 -12.88 4.06 -6.08
C ASP A 4 -14.01 3.35 -6.86
N ALA A 5 -14.57 4.06 -7.83
CA ALA A 5 -15.66 3.57 -8.69
C ALA A 5 -15.23 3.37 -10.14
N THR A 6 -13.93 3.22 -10.38
CA THR A 6 -13.34 3.16 -11.73
C THR A 6 -13.29 1.76 -12.34
N VAL A 7 -13.55 0.71 -11.56
CA VAL A 7 -13.62 -0.67 -12.06
C VAL A 7 -15.06 -1.06 -12.41
N ASP A 8 -15.27 -1.59 -13.61
CA ASP A 8 -16.56 -2.12 -14.07
C ASP A 8 -16.42 -3.52 -14.67
N ARG A 9 -16.88 -4.53 -13.93
CA ARG A 9 -16.79 -5.95 -14.35
C ARG A 9 -17.74 -6.32 -15.49
N THR A 10 -18.65 -5.42 -15.88
CA THR A 10 -19.54 -5.62 -17.02
C THR A 10 -18.91 -5.14 -18.33
N LEU A 11 -17.82 -4.38 -18.25
CA LEU A 11 -17.03 -3.95 -19.39
C LEU A 11 -15.86 -4.92 -19.63
N PRO A 12 -15.32 -4.99 -20.87
CA PRO A 12 -14.05 -5.64 -21.13
C PRO A 12 -12.92 -5.02 -20.29
N GLU A 13 -11.92 -5.81 -19.87
CA GLU A 13 -10.84 -5.37 -18.98
C GLU A 13 -10.06 -4.13 -19.48
N SER A 14 -9.99 -3.93 -20.80
CA SER A 14 -9.29 -2.81 -21.42
C SER A 14 -10.13 -1.54 -21.58
N VAL A 15 -11.41 -1.56 -21.20
CA VAL A 15 -12.35 -0.46 -21.42
C VAL A 15 -12.71 0.20 -20.09
N PRO A 16 -12.21 1.41 -19.80
CA PRO A 16 -12.62 2.14 -18.61
C PRO A 16 -14.10 2.55 -18.69
N PRO A 17 -14.81 2.64 -17.54
CA PRO A 17 -16.09 3.35 -17.50
C PRO A 17 -15.91 4.83 -17.87
N SER A 18 -16.97 5.46 -18.39
CA SER A 18 -16.93 6.90 -18.68
C SER A 18 -16.75 7.73 -17.40
N VAL A 19 -16.12 8.90 -17.52
CA VAL A 19 -15.97 9.85 -16.39
C VAL A 19 -17.32 10.15 -15.73
N ASP A 20 -18.38 10.37 -16.51
CA ASP A 20 -19.73 10.61 -15.98
C ASP A 20 -20.25 9.43 -15.15
N THR A 21 -19.95 8.20 -15.56
CA THR A 21 -20.31 6.98 -14.82
C THR A 21 -19.56 6.92 -13.49
N VAL A 22 -18.25 7.21 -13.50
CA VAL A 22 -17.42 7.24 -12.29
C VAL A 22 -17.90 8.33 -11.33
N VAL A 23 -18.25 9.51 -11.83
CA VAL A 23 -18.82 10.61 -11.02
C VAL A 23 -20.13 10.16 -10.39
N ALA A 24 -21.08 9.64 -11.17
CA ALA A 24 -22.38 9.22 -10.68
C ALA A 24 -22.25 8.17 -9.56
N ARG A 25 -21.43 7.13 -9.78
CA ARG A 25 -21.18 6.07 -8.81
C ARG A 25 -20.49 6.58 -7.55
N THR A 26 -19.48 7.44 -7.70
CA THR A 26 -18.78 8.05 -6.55
C THR A 26 -19.76 8.84 -5.68
N VAL A 27 -20.63 9.66 -6.30
CA VAL A 27 -21.62 10.45 -5.57
C VAL A 27 -22.70 9.57 -4.91
N ASP A 28 -23.15 8.50 -5.57
CA ASP A 28 -24.09 7.54 -4.98
C ASP A 28 -23.50 6.86 -3.73
N LEU A 29 -22.23 6.44 -3.79
CA LEU A 29 -21.54 5.80 -2.66
C LEU A 29 -21.29 6.77 -1.51
N ILE A 30 -20.89 8.03 -1.78
CA ILE A 30 -20.75 9.06 -0.74
C ILE A 30 -22.12 9.38 -0.12
N ALA A 31 -23.18 9.49 -0.93
CA ALA A 31 -24.53 9.74 -0.43
C ALA A 31 -25.00 8.63 0.51
N PHE A 32 -24.76 7.37 0.13
CA PHE A 32 -25.07 6.20 0.97
C PHE A 32 -24.26 6.22 2.27
N ALA A 33 -22.94 6.44 2.19
CA ALA A 33 -22.08 6.51 3.36
C ALA A 33 -22.51 7.62 4.33
N GLU A 34 -22.85 8.81 3.84
CA GLU A 34 -23.34 9.92 4.67
C GLU A 34 -24.72 9.63 5.28
N ALA A 35 -25.61 8.95 4.57
CA ALA A 35 -26.90 8.53 5.10
C ALA A 35 -26.71 7.53 6.25
N GLU A 36 -25.87 6.53 6.07
CA GLU A 36 -25.55 5.54 7.12
C GLU A 36 -24.82 6.17 8.30
N ARG A 37 -23.87 7.07 8.04
CA ARG A 37 -23.16 7.83 9.08
C ARG A 37 -24.15 8.58 9.98
N ARG A 38 -25.13 9.28 9.38
CA ARG A 38 -26.18 9.99 10.13
C ARG A 38 -27.11 9.03 10.86
N ARG A 39 -27.56 7.96 10.19
CA ARG A 39 -28.45 6.94 10.78
C ARG A 39 -27.83 6.28 12.02
N LEU A 40 -26.53 6.04 11.99
CA LEU A 40 -25.75 5.44 13.06
C LEU A 40 -25.24 6.44 14.11
N GLY A 41 -25.45 7.76 13.91
CA GLY A 41 -24.95 8.79 14.82
C GLY A 41 -23.43 8.91 14.86
N LEU A 42 -22.74 8.61 13.75
CA LEU A 42 -21.28 8.58 13.65
C LEU A 42 -20.69 9.98 13.36
N PRO A 43 -19.45 10.26 13.81
CA PRO A 43 -18.73 11.50 13.49
C PRO A 43 -18.46 11.62 11.99
N SER A 44 -18.10 12.82 11.54
CA SER A 44 -17.75 13.10 10.14
C SER A 44 -16.65 12.18 9.62
N VAL A 45 -16.74 11.83 8.34
CA VAL A 45 -15.77 10.97 7.66
C VAL A 45 -15.03 11.80 6.61
N ALA A 46 -13.71 11.67 6.56
CA ALA A 46 -12.90 12.20 5.47
C ALA A 46 -12.97 11.24 4.27
N TYR A 47 -13.20 11.78 3.08
CA TYR A 47 -13.26 10.99 1.84
C TYR A 47 -12.01 11.16 1.00
N GLU A 48 -11.68 10.11 0.27
CA GLU A 48 -10.70 10.07 -0.80
C GLU A 48 -11.39 9.51 -2.04
N VAL A 49 -11.09 10.03 -3.23
CA VAL A 49 -11.70 9.57 -4.49
C VAL A 49 -10.68 9.50 -5.62
N GLY A 50 -11.05 8.84 -6.71
CA GLY A 50 -10.18 8.68 -7.89
C GLY A 50 -9.31 7.43 -7.79
N THR A 51 -8.43 7.28 -8.77
CA THR A 51 -7.52 6.14 -8.90
C THR A 51 -6.26 6.56 -9.65
N GLU A 52 -5.15 5.88 -9.36
CA GLU A 52 -3.89 5.99 -10.09
C GLU A 52 -3.85 5.10 -11.35
N GLU A 53 -4.79 4.17 -11.49
CA GLU A 53 -4.77 3.18 -12.56
C GLU A 53 -5.01 3.82 -13.94
N VAL A 54 -4.15 3.48 -14.91
CA VAL A 54 -4.31 3.90 -16.32
C VAL A 54 -5.62 3.38 -16.91
N HIS A 55 -6.02 2.16 -16.52
CA HIS A 55 -7.29 1.54 -16.90
C HIS A 55 -8.49 2.15 -16.17
N GLY A 56 -8.27 2.98 -15.16
CA GLY A 56 -9.33 3.68 -14.44
C GLY A 56 -9.84 4.94 -15.15
N GLY A 57 -9.25 5.31 -16.28
CA GLY A 57 -9.71 6.40 -17.13
C GLY A 57 -9.49 7.81 -16.60
N LEU A 58 -8.77 7.97 -15.47
CA LEU A 58 -8.46 9.26 -14.85
C LEU A 58 -6.98 9.68 -14.98
N ALA A 59 -6.19 8.90 -15.71
CA ALA A 59 -4.75 9.11 -15.81
C ALA A 59 -4.35 10.26 -16.75
N ASP A 60 -5.21 10.67 -17.70
CA ASP A 60 -4.93 11.84 -18.54
C ASP A 60 -5.48 13.14 -17.89
N PRO A 61 -4.78 14.28 -18.05
CA PRO A 61 -5.17 15.54 -17.42
C PRO A 61 -6.59 16.00 -17.74
N GLY A 62 -7.05 15.78 -18.98
CA GLY A 62 -8.38 16.20 -19.40
C GLY A 62 -9.48 15.40 -18.72
N SER A 63 -9.32 14.08 -18.58
CA SER A 63 -10.26 13.24 -17.84
C SER A 63 -10.26 13.54 -16.35
N PHE A 64 -9.09 13.83 -15.78
CA PHE A 64 -8.94 14.26 -14.40
C PHE A 64 -9.72 15.56 -14.12
N GLU A 65 -9.53 16.60 -14.93
CA GLU A 65 -10.27 17.86 -14.80
C GLU A 65 -11.79 17.65 -14.93
N ARG A 66 -12.24 16.89 -15.96
CA ARG A 66 -13.66 16.57 -16.14
C ARG A 66 -14.23 15.85 -14.93
N PHE A 67 -13.48 14.92 -14.34
CA PHE A 67 -13.90 14.21 -13.14
C PHE A 67 -14.09 15.16 -11.95
N ILE A 68 -13.13 16.03 -11.66
CA ILE A 68 -13.22 16.98 -10.53
C ILE A 68 -14.39 17.95 -10.69
N HIS A 69 -14.54 18.54 -11.89
CA HIS A 69 -15.64 19.46 -12.16
C HIS A 69 -17.00 18.75 -12.12
N GLY A 70 -17.09 17.56 -12.72
CA GLY A 70 -18.30 16.73 -12.69
C GLY A 70 -18.69 16.33 -11.27
N LEU A 71 -17.72 15.89 -10.47
CA LEU A 71 -17.92 15.54 -9.06
C LEU A 71 -18.41 16.75 -8.26
N ARG A 72 -17.79 17.92 -8.42
CA ARG A 72 -18.21 19.15 -7.75
C ARG A 72 -19.65 19.51 -8.08
N ALA A 73 -20.01 19.49 -9.36
CA ALA A 73 -21.36 19.79 -9.80
C ALA A 73 -22.38 18.79 -9.23
N ALA A 74 -22.11 17.49 -9.34
CA ALA A 74 -23.00 16.43 -8.88
C ALA A 74 -23.17 16.42 -7.35
N MET A 75 -22.10 16.61 -6.58
CA MET A 75 -22.18 16.72 -5.12
C MET A 75 -22.93 17.99 -4.68
N THR A 76 -22.74 19.11 -5.39
CA THR A 76 -23.50 20.35 -5.14
C THR A 76 -24.99 20.12 -5.34
N ALA A 77 -25.38 19.52 -6.46
CA ALA A 77 -26.78 19.23 -6.79
C ALA A 77 -27.47 18.34 -5.75
N ARG A 78 -26.72 17.51 -5.03
CA ARG A 78 -27.22 16.62 -3.98
C ARG A 78 -27.01 17.13 -2.54
N GLY A 79 -26.48 18.35 -2.37
CA GLY A 79 -26.21 18.90 -1.04
C GLY A 79 -25.13 18.14 -0.25
N LEU A 80 -24.17 17.52 -0.94
CA LEU A 80 -23.11 16.69 -0.36
C LEU A 80 -21.77 17.41 -0.19
N LEU A 81 -21.70 18.72 -0.46
CA LEU A 81 -20.45 19.49 -0.31
C LEU A 81 -19.79 19.40 1.07
N PRO A 82 -20.52 19.26 2.21
CA PRO A 82 -19.87 19.01 3.50
C PRO A 82 -19.05 17.71 3.57
N ALA A 83 -19.28 16.77 2.66
CA ALA A 83 -18.56 15.52 2.50
C ALA A 83 -17.57 15.55 1.32
N TRP A 84 -17.17 16.74 0.88
CA TRP A 84 -16.20 16.89 -0.21
C TRP A 84 -14.89 16.14 0.10
N PRO A 85 -14.30 15.40 -0.86
CA PRO A 85 -13.09 14.61 -0.61
C PRO A 85 -11.91 15.48 -0.19
N CYS A 86 -11.22 15.08 0.87
CA CYS A 86 -9.97 15.71 1.30
C CYS A 86 -8.82 15.34 0.36
N PHE A 87 -8.84 14.10 -0.16
CA PHE A 87 -7.82 13.60 -1.07
C PHE A 87 -8.40 13.18 -2.42
N ILE A 88 -7.67 13.49 -3.48
CA ILE A 88 -7.89 12.93 -4.81
C ILE A 88 -6.66 12.10 -5.17
N VAL A 89 -6.87 10.83 -5.54
CA VAL A 89 -5.78 9.97 -6.03
C VAL A 89 -5.40 10.40 -7.43
N GLY A 90 -4.10 10.60 -7.65
CA GLY A 90 -3.54 10.99 -8.94
C GLY A 90 -2.38 10.10 -9.36
N LYS A 91 -2.18 9.94 -10.67
CA LYS A 91 -1.00 9.26 -11.21
C LYS A 91 0.18 10.23 -11.23
N VAL A 92 1.18 9.97 -10.40
CA VAL A 92 2.31 10.86 -10.12
C VAL A 92 3.67 10.26 -10.50
N GLY A 93 3.68 9.35 -11.47
CA GLY A 93 4.90 8.68 -11.98
C GLY A 93 5.19 7.31 -11.35
N THR A 94 4.83 7.12 -10.08
CA THR A 94 5.04 5.84 -9.37
C THR A 94 3.98 4.79 -9.71
N ASP A 95 4.42 3.55 -9.88
CA ASP A 95 3.59 2.36 -10.06
C ASP A 95 4.27 1.10 -9.47
N LEU A 96 3.70 -0.09 -9.69
CA LEU A 96 4.25 -1.36 -9.16
C LEU A 96 5.68 -1.70 -9.67
N HIS A 97 6.11 -1.07 -10.76
CA HIS A 97 7.35 -1.34 -11.47
C HIS A 97 8.27 -0.12 -11.58
N THR A 98 7.82 1.07 -11.17
CA THR A 98 8.59 2.30 -11.18
C THR A 98 8.81 2.85 -9.77
N THR A 99 9.98 3.43 -9.54
CA THR A 99 10.35 4.11 -8.30
C THR A 99 10.56 5.61 -8.50
N ASP A 100 10.29 6.11 -9.70
CA ASP A 100 10.53 7.50 -10.06
C ASP A 100 9.23 8.30 -9.89
N PHE A 101 9.26 9.27 -8.97
CA PHE A 101 8.17 10.21 -8.77
C PHE A 101 8.33 11.42 -9.68
N ASP A 102 7.27 11.77 -10.41
CA ASP A 102 7.22 12.92 -11.32
C ASP A 102 6.65 14.14 -10.58
N ASP A 103 7.56 14.93 -10.02
CA ASP A 103 7.28 16.13 -9.24
C ASP A 103 6.51 17.19 -10.05
N GLY A 104 6.80 17.31 -11.35
CA GLY A 104 6.14 18.22 -12.26
C GLY A 104 4.69 17.82 -12.56
N VAL A 105 4.40 16.53 -12.76
CA VAL A 105 3.03 16.02 -12.87
C VAL A 105 2.28 16.24 -11.55
N ALA A 106 2.90 15.88 -10.43
CA ALA A 106 2.30 16.03 -9.11
C ALA A 106 1.93 17.50 -8.81
N ALA A 107 2.83 18.45 -9.08
CA ALA A 107 2.57 19.88 -8.88
C ALA A 107 1.37 20.37 -9.69
N ARG A 108 1.28 19.98 -10.97
CA ARG A 108 0.13 20.35 -11.83
C ARG A 108 -1.19 19.79 -11.30
N LEU A 109 -1.21 18.53 -10.87
CA LEU A 109 -2.40 17.92 -10.29
C LEU A 109 -2.82 18.63 -8.99
N THR A 110 -1.85 18.98 -8.14
CA THR A 110 -2.07 19.76 -6.92
C THR A 110 -2.71 21.12 -7.22
N GLU A 111 -2.20 21.84 -8.22
CA GLU A 111 -2.77 23.12 -8.67
C GLU A 111 -4.23 22.98 -9.12
N THR A 112 -4.56 21.89 -9.83
CA THR A 112 -5.94 21.61 -10.29
C THR A 112 -6.91 21.42 -9.12
N VAL A 113 -6.50 20.74 -8.03
CA VAL A 113 -7.41 20.39 -6.93
C VAL A 113 -7.45 21.42 -5.80
N THR A 114 -6.41 22.26 -5.68
CA THR A 114 -6.29 23.28 -4.63
C THR A 114 -7.51 24.21 -4.53
N PRO A 115 -8.07 24.75 -5.64
CA PRO A 115 -9.27 25.61 -5.59
C PRO A 115 -10.50 24.93 -4.98
N PHE A 116 -10.53 23.60 -4.94
CA PHE A 116 -11.62 22.82 -4.36
C PHE A 116 -11.38 22.46 -2.88
N GLY A 117 -10.20 22.76 -2.34
CA GLY A 117 -9.81 22.44 -0.97
C GLY A 117 -9.39 20.97 -0.77
N SER A 118 -9.03 20.27 -1.84
CA SER A 118 -8.47 18.91 -1.78
C SER A 118 -6.97 18.91 -2.00
N LEU A 119 -6.32 17.82 -1.61
CA LEU A 119 -4.90 17.54 -1.87
C LEU A 119 -4.75 16.29 -2.73
N ILE A 120 -3.64 16.16 -3.45
CA ILE A 120 -3.33 14.94 -4.19
C ILE A 120 -2.73 13.88 -3.28
N LYS A 121 -3.12 12.62 -3.50
CA LYS A 121 -2.53 11.45 -2.87
C LYS A 121 -1.94 10.50 -3.90
N GLY A 122 -0.70 10.07 -3.66
CA GLY A 122 0.03 9.12 -4.51
C GLY A 122 -0.08 7.70 -3.97
N HIS A 123 -0.19 6.74 -4.86
CA HIS A 123 -0.07 5.31 -4.57
C HIS A 123 1.27 4.77 -5.05
N TYR A 124 1.65 3.59 -4.57
CA TYR A 124 2.93 2.93 -4.92
C TYR A 124 4.18 3.76 -4.60
N THR A 125 4.21 4.42 -3.44
CA THR A 125 5.36 5.23 -3.01
C THR A 125 6.51 4.37 -2.44
N ASP A 126 6.33 3.06 -2.41
CA ASP A 126 7.33 2.08 -2.01
C ASP A 126 8.62 2.24 -2.83
N TRP A 127 9.78 2.27 -2.16
CA TRP A 127 11.12 2.41 -2.76
C TRP A 127 11.36 3.65 -3.62
N VAL A 128 10.50 4.67 -3.54
CA VAL A 128 10.67 5.89 -4.33
C VAL A 128 12.07 6.49 -4.14
N ALA A 129 12.68 6.93 -5.25
CA ALA A 129 14.05 7.42 -5.29
C ALA A 129 14.19 8.85 -4.74
N ASN A 130 13.15 9.66 -4.90
CA ASN A 130 13.09 11.09 -4.57
C ASN A 130 11.88 11.42 -3.65
N PRO A 131 11.78 10.82 -2.44
CA PRO A 131 10.64 11.04 -1.55
C PRO A 131 10.48 12.50 -1.08
N GLU A 132 11.56 13.28 -1.03
CA GLU A 132 11.57 14.70 -0.65
C GLU A 132 10.76 15.59 -1.60
N ASP A 133 10.54 15.14 -2.83
CA ASP A 133 9.81 15.92 -3.83
C ASP A 133 8.29 15.88 -3.58
N TYR A 134 7.77 14.91 -2.82
CA TYR A 134 6.34 14.83 -2.50
C TYR A 134 5.81 16.12 -1.84
N PRO A 135 6.35 16.55 -0.67
CA PRO A 135 5.91 17.81 -0.06
C PRO A 135 6.23 19.02 -0.94
N ALA A 136 7.32 19.01 -1.71
CA ALA A 136 7.69 20.11 -2.59
C ALA A 136 6.67 20.34 -3.72
N SER A 137 6.06 19.26 -4.23
CA SER A 137 4.96 19.30 -5.21
C SER A 137 3.58 19.60 -4.60
N GLY A 138 3.51 19.85 -3.28
CA GLY A 138 2.26 20.12 -2.56
C GLY A 138 1.35 18.89 -2.42
N MET A 139 1.90 17.67 -2.57
CA MET A 139 1.17 16.43 -2.30
C MET A 139 0.70 16.39 -0.86
N GLY A 140 -0.51 15.90 -0.63
CA GLY A 140 -1.08 15.75 0.71
C GLY A 140 -0.96 14.36 1.31
N GLY A 141 -0.61 13.35 0.51
CA GLY A 141 -0.51 11.99 1.00
C GLY A 141 0.21 11.03 0.06
N ALA A 142 0.68 9.94 0.65
CA ALA A 142 1.38 8.85 -0.03
C ALA A 142 1.06 7.52 0.65
N ASN A 143 0.94 6.45 -0.13
CA ASN A 143 0.77 5.09 0.39
C ASN A 143 2.09 4.31 0.24
N ILE A 144 2.52 3.68 1.33
CA ILE A 144 3.58 2.67 1.37
C ILE A 144 3.05 1.39 2.02
N GLY A 145 3.51 0.22 1.61
CA GLY A 145 3.05 -1.05 2.15
C GLY A 145 3.92 -2.25 1.75
N PRO A 146 3.99 -2.62 0.45
CA PRO A 146 4.90 -3.64 -0.05
C PRO A 146 6.34 -3.54 0.48
N GLU A 147 6.91 -2.33 0.56
CA GLU A 147 8.26 -2.12 1.09
C GLU A 147 8.36 -2.52 2.56
N LEU A 148 7.38 -2.15 3.38
CA LEU A 148 7.38 -2.48 4.80
C LEU A 148 7.31 -4.00 5.01
N THR A 149 6.50 -4.69 4.19
CA THR A 149 6.45 -6.16 4.17
C THR A 149 7.80 -6.76 3.78
N ALA A 150 8.43 -6.23 2.74
CA ALA A 150 9.73 -6.67 2.28
C ALA A 150 10.83 -6.47 3.34
N VAL A 151 10.76 -5.39 4.11
CA VAL A 151 11.64 -5.12 5.26
C VAL A 151 11.40 -6.14 6.39
N GLU A 152 10.14 -6.44 6.72
CA GLU A 152 9.79 -7.47 7.71
C GLU A 152 10.36 -8.84 7.31
N TYR A 153 10.16 -9.26 6.05
CA TYR A 153 10.69 -10.50 5.51
C TYR A 153 12.22 -10.58 5.64
N ARG A 154 12.95 -9.55 5.16
CA ARG A 154 14.42 -9.52 5.22
C ARG A 154 14.93 -9.53 6.65
N ALA A 155 14.26 -8.83 7.57
CA ALA A 155 14.60 -8.86 8.98
C ALA A 155 14.50 -10.28 9.57
N LEU A 156 13.41 -10.99 9.25
CA LEU A 156 13.21 -12.36 9.70
C LEU A 156 14.16 -13.35 9.03
N ALA A 157 14.50 -13.15 7.75
CA ALA A 157 15.51 -13.94 7.04
C ALA A 157 16.90 -13.79 7.68
N ASP A 158 17.28 -12.57 8.07
CA ASP A 158 18.52 -12.31 8.80
C ASP A 158 18.53 -12.99 10.18
N LEU A 159 17.40 -12.97 10.89
CA LEU A 159 17.27 -13.70 12.16
C LEU A 159 17.38 -15.21 11.94
N ALA A 160 16.76 -15.76 10.90
CA ALA A 160 16.88 -17.18 10.54
C ALA A 160 18.33 -17.55 10.18
N ALA A 161 19.08 -16.66 9.51
CA ALA A 161 20.50 -16.87 9.26
C ALA A 161 21.31 -16.94 10.57
N ARG A 162 21.06 -16.02 11.50
CA ARG A 162 21.69 -16.01 12.83
C ARG A 162 21.35 -17.24 13.65
N GLU A 163 20.12 -17.75 13.54
CA GLU A 163 19.71 -18.99 14.18
C GLU A 163 20.57 -20.15 13.65
N ARG A 164 20.71 -20.30 12.33
CA ARG A 164 21.55 -21.35 11.75
C ARG A 164 22.98 -21.31 12.26
N ASP A 165 23.56 -20.11 12.40
CA ASP A 165 24.91 -19.95 12.96
C ASP A 165 24.98 -20.32 14.44
N LEU A 166 23.99 -19.91 15.26
CA LEU A 166 23.90 -20.26 16.68
C LEU A 166 23.81 -21.78 16.88
N LEU A 167 23.02 -22.47 16.06
CA LEU A 167 22.81 -23.91 16.13
C LEU A 167 24.09 -24.72 15.87
N ARG A 168 25.07 -24.17 15.14
CA ARG A 168 26.38 -24.84 14.95
C ARG A 168 27.11 -25.06 16.28
N GLY A 169 26.91 -24.16 17.25
CA GLY A 169 27.46 -24.26 18.60
C GLY A 169 26.50 -24.83 19.64
N ARG A 170 25.25 -25.13 19.26
CA ARG A 170 24.17 -25.60 20.13
C ARG A 170 23.37 -26.73 19.47
N PRO A 171 23.97 -27.91 19.26
CA PRO A 171 23.32 -29.02 18.55
C PRO A 171 22.09 -29.58 19.29
N GLU A 172 21.90 -29.25 20.57
CA GLU A 172 20.72 -29.60 21.36
C GLU A 172 19.45 -28.82 20.97
N LEU A 173 19.61 -27.65 20.35
CA LEU A 173 18.51 -26.82 19.93
C LEU A 173 17.95 -27.30 18.59
N ARG A 174 16.62 -27.27 18.45
CA ARG A 174 15.95 -27.60 17.20
C ARG A 174 15.75 -26.33 16.36
N PRO A 175 16.07 -26.34 15.06
CA PRO A 175 15.83 -25.19 14.20
C PRO A 175 14.34 -24.85 14.12
N SER A 176 14.02 -23.56 14.04
CA SER A 176 12.65 -23.07 13.84
C SER A 176 12.05 -23.52 12.51
N GLY A 177 12.88 -23.66 11.47
CA GLY A 177 12.43 -23.91 10.10
C GLY A 177 11.60 -22.75 9.53
N PHE A 178 11.74 -21.54 10.08
CA PHE A 178 10.84 -20.41 9.79
C PHE A 178 10.67 -20.12 8.30
N LEU A 179 11.77 -19.98 7.54
CA LEU A 179 11.69 -19.65 6.12
C LEU A 179 10.99 -20.74 5.30
N ASP A 180 11.21 -22.02 5.63
CA ASP A 180 10.54 -23.12 4.94
C ASP A 180 9.04 -23.16 5.25
N VAL A 181 8.66 -22.88 6.52
CA VAL A 181 7.25 -22.79 6.93
C VAL A 181 6.56 -21.60 6.25
N LEU A 182 7.25 -20.47 6.19
CA LEU A 182 6.74 -19.27 5.52
C LEU A 182 6.52 -19.52 4.04
N GLU A 183 7.51 -20.10 3.36
CA GLU A 183 7.39 -20.39 1.93
C GLU A 183 6.23 -21.33 1.63
N ARG A 184 6.10 -22.43 2.38
CA ARG A 184 4.96 -23.34 2.24
C ARG A 184 3.62 -22.62 2.43
N ALA A 185 3.53 -21.77 3.45
CA ALA A 185 2.31 -20.99 3.67
C ALA A 185 2.01 -20.04 2.48
N VAL A 186 3.03 -19.41 1.90
CA VAL A 186 2.86 -18.59 0.69
C VAL A 186 2.38 -19.47 -0.47
N GLU A 187 3.00 -20.63 -0.70
CA GLU A 187 2.60 -21.57 -1.75
C GLU A 187 1.13 -21.99 -1.61
N ASP A 188 0.75 -22.43 -0.41
CA ASP A 188 -0.59 -22.91 -0.05
C ASP A 188 -1.66 -21.81 -0.19
N SER A 189 -1.29 -20.55 0.06
CA SER A 189 -2.21 -19.41 -0.11
C SER A 189 -2.71 -19.26 -1.54
N GLY A 190 -1.92 -19.73 -2.52
CA GLY A 190 -2.15 -19.56 -3.95
C GLY A 190 -2.16 -18.11 -4.46
N ARG A 191 -2.01 -17.12 -3.57
CA ARG A 191 -2.04 -15.68 -3.92
C ARG A 191 -0.84 -15.26 -4.76
N TRP A 192 0.26 -16.00 -4.69
CA TRP A 192 1.46 -15.76 -5.49
C TRP A 192 1.23 -15.98 -6.99
N ARG A 193 0.28 -16.83 -7.38
CA ARG A 193 0.05 -17.21 -8.79
C ARG A 193 -0.33 -16.03 -9.69
N LYS A 194 -1.02 -15.02 -9.16
CA LYS A 194 -1.39 -13.82 -9.94
C LYS A 194 -0.19 -12.95 -10.32
N TRP A 195 0.96 -13.16 -9.70
CA TRP A 195 2.19 -12.43 -9.97
C TRP A 195 3.11 -13.19 -10.92
N LEU A 196 2.72 -14.38 -11.39
CA LEU A 196 3.44 -15.11 -12.40
C LEU A 196 3.35 -14.40 -13.74
N LEU A 197 4.48 -14.38 -14.45
CA LEU A 197 4.54 -13.94 -15.83
C LEU A 197 3.83 -14.98 -16.73
N PRO A 198 3.27 -14.58 -17.88
CA PRO A 198 2.57 -15.49 -18.80
C PRO A 198 3.38 -16.74 -19.21
N GLU A 199 4.71 -16.60 -19.29
CA GLU A 199 5.66 -17.67 -19.60
C GLU A 199 5.95 -18.61 -18.41
N GLU A 200 5.67 -18.19 -17.17
CA GLU A 200 5.93 -18.95 -15.95
C GLU A 200 4.79 -19.96 -15.68
N GLN A 201 4.75 -21.05 -16.44
CA GLN A 201 3.76 -22.12 -16.30
C GLN A 201 4.12 -23.14 -15.20
N VAL A 202 4.48 -22.64 -14.01
CA VAL A 202 4.88 -23.48 -12.88
C VAL A 202 3.69 -23.86 -12.00
N THR A 203 3.78 -25.03 -11.37
CA THR A 203 2.76 -25.49 -10.41
C THR A 203 3.15 -25.22 -8.96
N ARG A 204 4.45 -25.23 -8.68
CA ARG A 204 5.04 -25.03 -7.36
C ARG A 204 6.07 -23.91 -7.35
N LEU A 205 6.22 -23.25 -6.20
CA LEU A 205 7.25 -22.22 -6.02
C LEU A 205 8.67 -22.80 -6.20
N ALA A 206 8.87 -24.05 -5.78
CA ALA A 206 10.15 -24.74 -5.89
C ALA A 206 10.60 -24.99 -7.34
N ASP A 207 9.71 -24.88 -8.32
CA ASP A 207 10.03 -25.09 -9.74
C ASP A 207 10.60 -23.81 -10.41
N LEU A 208 10.64 -22.67 -9.69
CA LEU A 208 11.14 -21.38 -10.19
C LEU A 208 12.64 -21.19 -9.90
N HIS A 209 13.26 -20.27 -10.64
CA HIS A 209 14.61 -19.79 -10.33
C HIS A 209 14.67 -19.24 -8.89
N PRO A 210 15.73 -19.49 -8.11
CA PRO A 210 15.78 -19.12 -6.69
C PRO A 210 15.47 -17.65 -6.40
N GLU A 211 16.02 -16.72 -7.19
CA GLU A 211 15.76 -15.28 -7.03
C GLU A 211 14.28 -14.94 -7.26
N ARG A 212 13.65 -15.58 -8.25
CA ARG A 212 12.24 -15.36 -8.58
C ARG A 212 11.32 -15.97 -7.53
N ARG A 213 11.66 -17.16 -7.04
CA ARG A 213 11.00 -17.81 -5.91
C ARG A 213 11.07 -16.92 -4.67
N GLU A 214 12.24 -16.42 -4.33
CA GLU A 214 12.42 -15.51 -3.18
C GLU A 214 11.58 -14.24 -3.33
N TRP A 215 11.59 -13.60 -4.50
CA TRP A 215 10.76 -12.42 -4.75
C TRP A 215 9.26 -12.70 -4.56
N LEU A 216 8.77 -13.87 -5.02
CA LEU A 216 7.37 -14.27 -4.83
C LEU A 216 7.04 -14.57 -3.36
N VAL A 217 7.96 -15.19 -2.62
CA VAL A 217 7.80 -15.40 -1.17
C VAL A 217 7.76 -14.08 -0.43
N GLN A 218 8.70 -13.19 -0.72
CA GLN A 218 8.78 -11.86 -0.13
C GLN A 218 7.52 -11.03 -0.43
N THR A 219 7.00 -11.10 -1.65
CA THR A 219 5.78 -10.39 -2.04
C THR A 219 4.53 -11.07 -1.47
N GLY A 220 4.53 -12.40 -1.36
CA GLY A 220 3.39 -13.19 -0.90
C GLY A 220 3.23 -13.26 0.61
N CYS A 221 4.30 -13.06 1.38
CA CYS A 221 4.30 -13.27 2.83
C CYS A 221 3.31 -12.39 3.60
N ARG A 222 2.98 -11.18 3.11
CA ARG A 222 1.94 -10.30 3.67
C ARG A 222 0.56 -10.96 3.79
N TYR A 223 0.28 -12.00 3.01
CA TYR A 223 -1.01 -12.69 3.05
C TYR A 223 -1.06 -13.81 4.10
N VAL A 224 0.07 -14.15 4.73
CA VAL A 224 0.20 -15.38 5.53
C VAL A 224 0.90 -15.16 6.88
N TRP A 225 1.20 -13.91 7.25
CA TRP A 225 1.86 -13.63 8.53
C TRP A 225 1.12 -14.13 9.77
N THR A 226 -0.21 -14.10 9.72
CA THR A 226 -1.09 -14.57 10.79
C THR A 226 -1.51 -16.04 10.64
N ALA A 227 -0.89 -16.78 9.70
CA ALA A 227 -1.13 -18.21 9.61
C ALA A 227 -0.54 -18.89 10.85
N PRO A 228 -1.29 -19.76 11.56
CA PRO A 228 -0.84 -20.32 12.85
C PRO A 228 0.53 -21.02 12.79
N ALA A 229 0.84 -21.71 11.68
CA ALA A 229 2.14 -22.35 11.50
C ALA A 229 3.28 -21.32 11.38
N VAL A 230 3.04 -20.20 10.70
CA VAL A 230 4.02 -19.12 10.51
C VAL A 230 4.29 -18.41 11.84
N GLU A 231 3.24 -18.10 12.61
CA GLU A 231 3.37 -17.51 13.94
C GLU A 231 4.13 -18.43 14.90
N ALA A 232 3.80 -19.73 14.91
CA ALA A 232 4.48 -20.71 15.74
C ALA A 232 5.97 -20.85 15.37
N ALA A 233 6.29 -20.91 14.07
CA ALA A 233 7.67 -20.99 13.61
C ALA A 233 8.45 -19.70 13.92
N ARG A 234 7.81 -18.53 13.80
CA ARG A 234 8.39 -17.23 14.19
C ARG A 234 8.69 -17.18 15.70
N GLN A 235 7.78 -17.68 16.53
CA GLN A 235 7.99 -17.73 17.97
C GLN A 235 9.13 -18.69 18.35
N SER A 236 9.24 -19.84 17.69
CA SER A 236 10.38 -20.75 17.85
C SER A 236 11.70 -20.09 17.45
N LEU A 237 11.74 -19.37 16.32
CA LEU A 237 12.90 -18.60 15.87
C LEU A 237 13.33 -17.59 16.93
N TYR A 238 12.39 -16.82 17.46
CA TYR A 238 12.67 -15.85 18.51
C TYR A 238 13.19 -16.53 19.78
N ASN A 239 12.53 -17.60 20.24
CA ASN A 239 12.96 -18.33 21.43
C ASN A 239 14.38 -18.86 21.32
N ASN A 240 14.76 -19.41 20.16
CA ASN A 240 16.12 -19.91 19.91
C ASN A 240 17.16 -18.78 19.96
N LEU A 241 16.81 -17.58 19.50
CA LEU A 241 17.72 -16.43 19.43
C LEU A 241 17.85 -15.66 20.76
N ARG A 242 16.90 -15.79 21.69
CA ARG A 242 16.90 -15.04 22.97
C ARG A 242 18.22 -15.04 23.74
N PRO A 243 19.00 -16.13 23.81
CA PRO A 243 20.29 -16.13 24.49
C PRO A 243 21.35 -15.18 23.87
N ALA A 244 21.23 -14.87 22.57
CA ALA A 244 22.15 -13.99 21.84
C ALA A 244 21.54 -12.62 21.53
N ILE A 245 20.22 -12.54 21.39
CA ILE A 245 19.46 -11.34 21.06
C ILE A 245 18.30 -11.26 22.05
N PRO A 246 18.36 -10.40 23.08
CA PRO A 246 17.35 -10.38 24.15
C PRO A 246 15.90 -10.22 23.66
N ASP A 247 15.72 -9.40 22.62
CA ASP A 247 14.42 -9.16 21.97
C ASP A 247 14.55 -9.24 20.44
N PRO A 248 14.40 -10.44 19.85
CA PRO A 248 14.46 -10.61 18.39
C PRO A 248 13.28 -9.95 17.67
N HIS A 249 12.14 -9.78 18.34
CA HIS A 249 10.99 -9.08 17.76
C HIS A 249 11.29 -7.60 17.57
N ARG A 250 11.90 -6.96 18.58
CA ARG A 250 12.37 -5.58 18.51
C ARG A 250 13.27 -5.32 17.32
N VAL A 251 14.18 -6.24 16.97
CA VAL A 251 15.04 -6.11 15.78
C VAL A 251 14.21 -5.96 14.49
N VAL A 252 13.09 -6.68 14.37
CA VAL A 252 12.19 -6.56 13.21
C VAL A 252 11.44 -5.24 13.24
N VAL A 253 10.88 -4.87 14.39
CA VAL A 253 10.15 -3.61 14.59
C VAL A 253 11.03 -2.41 14.27
N ASP A 254 12.27 -2.38 14.76
CA ASP A 254 13.19 -1.27 14.59
C ASP A 254 13.58 -1.08 13.12
N ARG A 255 13.69 -2.17 12.35
CA ARG A 255 13.93 -2.08 10.89
C ARG A 255 12.75 -1.47 10.14
N ILE A 256 11.53 -1.87 10.48
CA ILE A 256 10.30 -1.30 9.89
C ILE A 256 10.20 0.18 10.28
N ALA A 257 10.44 0.50 11.56
CA ALA A 257 10.42 1.87 12.07
C ALA A 257 11.44 2.75 11.36
N ALA A 258 12.67 2.27 11.15
CA ALA A 258 13.69 3.00 10.40
C ALA A 258 13.28 3.28 8.94
N THR A 259 12.57 2.35 8.29
CA THR A 259 12.01 2.58 6.95
C THR A 259 10.91 3.64 6.97
N ILE A 260 10.01 3.62 7.96
CA ILE A 260 8.98 4.64 8.13
C ILE A 260 9.63 6.01 8.41
N ASP A 261 10.67 6.05 9.24
CA ASP A 261 11.37 7.27 9.63
C ASP A 261 12.02 8.00 8.43
N ARG A 262 12.50 7.24 7.44
CA ARG A 262 12.96 7.80 6.15
C ARG A 262 11.87 8.63 5.48
N TYR A 263 10.64 8.11 5.42
CA TYR A 263 9.50 8.84 4.86
C TYR A 263 9.04 9.99 5.77
N MET A 264 9.02 9.79 7.08
CA MET A 264 8.68 10.86 8.04
C MET A 264 9.61 12.07 7.88
N THR A 265 10.90 11.81 7.68
CA THR A 265 11.90 12.86 7.44
C THR A 265 11.70 13.51 6.07
N ALA A 266 11.64 12.71 5.00
CA ALA A 266 11.51 13.22 3.64
C ALA A 266 10.21 14.02 3.41
N PHE A 267 9.11 13.63 4.07
CA PHE A 267 7.82 14.32 3.96
C PHE A 267 7.64 15.47 4.95
N HIS A 268 8.68 15.82 5.72
CA HIS A 268 8.63 16.86 6.76
C HIS A 268 7.53 16.63 7.81
N LEU A 269 7.30 15.37 8.21
CA LEU A 269 6.26 14.99 9.16
C LEU A 269 6.74 14.93 10.61
N VAL A 270 8.03 15.17 10.85
CA VAL A 270 8.59 15.25 12.21
C VAL A 270 7.89 16.37 12.98
N ASP A 271 7.34 16.03 14.15
CA ASP A 271 6.56 16.94 15.01
C ASP A 271 5.22 17.44 14.41
N SER A 272 4.74 16.84 13.32
CA SER A 272 3.47 17.25 12.67
C SER A 272 2.24 17.20 13.60
N LEU A 273 2.22 16.31 14.59
CA LEU A 273 1.11 16.20 15.54
C LEU A 273 0.94 17.43 16.43
N THR A 274 2.03 18.06 16.87
CA THR A 274 1.93 19.27 17.71
C THR A 274 1.46 20.47 16.90
N LEU A 275 1.84 20.54 15.62
CA LEU A 275 1.40 21.56 14.68
C LEU A 275 -0.08 21.44 14.31
N LEU A 276 -0.63 20.22 14.25
CA LEU A 276 -2.03 19.96 13.93
C LEU A 276 -2.97 20.03 15.14
N ALA A 277 -2.43 19.93 16.35
CA ALA A 277 -3.18 20.05 17.60
C ALA A 277 -3.27 21.49 18.12
N ALA A 278 -2.53 22.43 17.52
CA ALA A 278 -2.54 23.86 17.82
C ALA A 278 -3.60 24.61 17.01
#